data_AF-A0A8S9T5U5-F1
#
_entry.id   AF-A0A8S9T5U5-F1
#
_cell.length_a   1.000
_cell.length_b   1.000
_cell.length_c   1.000
_cell.angle_alpha   90.00
_cell.angle_beta   90.00
_cell.angle_gamma   90.00
#
_symmetry.space_group_name_H-M   'P 1'
#
loop_
_entity.id
_entity.type
_entity.pdbx_description
1 polymer ?
#
loop_
_entity_poly.entity_id
_entity_poly.type
_entity_poly.pdbx_seq_one_letter_code
_entity_poly.pdbx_strand_id
1 'polypeptide(L)'
;MNLGVISKCHLIAKNKPALVKKLLQFFGVVEPEDWQKYYAGMEIAFRRTRFEQSDVGAITAWLRLGEIEAEKLDCPKYSKSKFEKAVRSIRTLTVLPPEEFEPQMQQLCREAGVVLAFIPSIKRCGSRHYVNAYQWCSAVVKSP
;
A
#
# COMPACT_ATOMS: atom_id res chain seq x y z
N MET A 1 5.72 5.34 14.00
CA MET A 1 4.58 6.12 13.49
C MET A 1 3.30 5.46 13.98
N ASN A 2 2.47 6.23 14.68
CA ASN A 2 1.11 5.85 15.02
C ASN A 2 0.25 6.45 13.90
N LEU A 3 -0.16 5.64 12.93
CA LEU A 3 -0.92 6.11 11.76
C LEU A 3 -2.35 6.56 12.13
N GLY A 4 -2.76 6.42 13.39
CA GLY A 4 -4.00 6.99 13.92
C GLY A 4 -5.29 6.33 13.42
N VAL A 5 -5.20 5.40 12.46
CA VAL A 5 -6.37 4.78 11.81
C VAL A 5 -7.26 4.03 12.80
N ILE A 6 -6.67 3.37 13.79
CA ILE A 6 -7.41 2.73 14.89
C ILE A 6 -6.85 3.24 16.21
N SER A 7 -7.72 3.81 17.04
CA SER A 7 -7.37 4.31 18.37
C SER A 7 -6.82 3.16 19.24
N LYS A 8 -5.68 3.40 19.89
CA LYS A 8 -5.05 2.43 20.79
C LYS A 8 -6.00 2.10 21.94
N CYS A 9 -6.25 0.81 22.18
CA CYS A 9 -7.06 0.33 23.29
C CYS A 9 -6.49 -0.98 23.87
N HIS A 10 -6.84 -1.29 25.12
CA HIS A 10 -6.47 -2.56 25.74
C HIS A 10 -7.30 -3.71 25.16
N LEU A 11 -6.63 -4.82 24.82
CA LEU A 11 -7.24 -6.04 24.29
C LEU A 11 -7.92 -6.87 25.40
N ILE A 12 -8.98 -6.32 25.98
CA ILE A 12 -9.84 -7.00 26.97
C ILE A 12 -11.16 -7.41 26.34
N ALA A 13 -11.83 -8.43 26.88
CA ALA A 13 -13.08 -8.99 26.34
C ALA A 13 -14.14 -7.91 26.00
N LYS A 14 -14.27 -6.90 26.85
CA LYS A 14 -15.18 -5.75 26.67
C LYS A 14 -14.89 -4.94 25.38
N ASN A 15 -13.63 -4.79 25.00
CA ASN A 15 -13.23 -3.94 23.87
C ASN A 15 -13.13 -4.73 22.55
N LYS A 16 -13.09 -6.07 22.61
CA LYS A 16 -12.92 -6.93 21.44
C LYS A 16 -13.98 -6.66 20.36
N PRO A 17 -15.30 -6.61 20.64
CA PRO A 17 -16.30 -6.42 19.59
C PRO A 17 -16.13 -5.07 18.86
N ALA A 18 -15.86 -4.01 19.61
CA ALA A 18 -15.63 -2.67 19.04
C ALA A 18 -14.35 -2.63 18.19
N LEU A 19 -13.29 -3.33 18.61
CA LEU A 19 -12.05 -3.38 17.86
C LEU A 19 -12.20 -4.18 16.56
N VAL A 20 -12.88 -5.34 16.61
CA VAL A 20 -13.17 -6.14 15.41
C VAL A 20 -13.96 -5.32 14.41
N LYS A 21 -15.01 -4.63 14.86
CA LYS A 21 -15.80 -3.73 13.98
C LYS A 21 -14.92 -2.65 13.32
N LYS A 22 -14.02 -2.01 14.06
CA LYS A 22 -13.09 -1.01 13.50
C LYS A 22 -12.12 -1.61 12.49
N LEU A 23 -11.63 -2.83 12.73
CA LEU A 23 -10.75 -3.54 11.80
C LEU A 23 -11.47 -3.90 10.50
N LEU A 24 -12.68 -4.46 10.59
CA LEU A 24 -13.50 -4.79 9.42
C LEU A 24 -13.81 -3.54 8.58
N GLN A 25 -14.19 -2.43 9.23
CA GLN A 25 -14.37 -1.15 8.58
C GLN A 25 -13.10 -0.62 7.91
N PHE A 26 -11.96 -0.72 8.60
CA PHE A 26 -10.67 -0.31 8.05
C PHE A 26 -10.32 -1.08 6.77
N PHE A 27 -10.51 -2.40 6.78
CA PHE A 27 -10.25 -3.27 5.63
C PHE A 27 -11.37 -3.24 4.57
N GLY A 28 -12.51 -2.60 4.84
CA GLY A 28 -13.64 -2.57 3.91
C GLY A 28 -14.30 -3.92 3.70
N VAL A 29 -14.21 -4.84 4.67
CA VAL A 29 -14.77 -6.19 4.62
C VAL A 29 -15.89 -6.37 5.64
N VAL A 30 -16.75 -7.38 5.43
CA VAL A 30 -17.90 -7.66 6.31
C VAL A 30 -17.54 -8.68 7.38
N GLU A 31 -16.77 -9.71 7.04
CA GLU A 31 -16.35 -10.77 7.96
C GLU A 31 -14.82 -10.95 8.01
N PRO A 32 -14.25 -11.45 9.12
CA PRO A 32 -12.81 -11.75 9.22
C PRO A 32 -12.32 -12.72 8.13
N GLU A 33 -13.19 -13.65 7.73
CA GLU A 33 -12.93 -14.63 6.67
C GLU A 33 -12.78 -13.95 5.30
N ASP A 34 -13.48 -12.84 5.04
CA ASP A 34 -13.34 -12.05 3.82
C ASP A 34 -11.97 -11.38 3.76
N TRP A 35 -11.48 -10.86 4.88
CA TRP A 35 -10.11 -10.34 4.99
C TRP A 35 -9.09 -11.41 4.64
N GLN A 36 -9.27 -12.61 5.19
CA GLN A 36 -8.36 -13.72 4.94
C GLN A 36 -8.41 -14.15 3.46
N LYS A 37 -9.59 -14.26 2.86
CA LYS A 37 -9.72 -14.63 1.44
C LYS A 37 -9.11 -13.57 0.52
N TYR A 38 -9.42 -12.29 0.75
CA TYR A 38 -9.00 -11.19 -0.10
C TYR A 38 -7.50 -10.93 -0.01
N TYR A 39 -6.95 -10.90 1.20
CA TYR A 39 -5.56 -10.53 1.41
C TYR A 39 -4.60 -11.71 1.60
N ALA A 40 -5.01 -12.86 2.14
CA ALA A 40 -4.11 -14.01 2.25
C ALA A 40 -3.83 -14.65 0.87
N GLY A 41 -4.74 -14.49 -0.10
CA GLY A 41 -4.47 -14.84 -1.50
C GLY A 41 -3.41 -13.96 -2.17
N MET A 42 -3.20 -12.72 -1.68
CA MET A 42 -2.21 -11.80 -2.21
C MET A 42 -0.79 -12.06 -1.68
N GLU A 43 -0.61 -13.02 -0.77
CA GLU A 43 0.71 -13.34 -0.19
C GLU A 43 1.78 -13.69 -1.23
N ILE A 44 1.37 -14.16 -2.41
CA ILE A 44 2.25 -14.60 -3.51
C ILE A 44 2.72 -13.42 -4.38
N ALA A 45 2.01 -12.29 -4.38
CA ALA A 45 2.26 -11.18 -5.30
C ALA A 45 3.37 -10.22 -4.85
N PHE A 46 3.88 -10.35 -3.62
CA PHE A 46 4.88 -9.45 -3.06
C PHE A 46 6.23 -10.12 -2.87
N ARG A 47 7.29 -9.44 -3.30
CA ARG A 47 8.67 -9.89 -3.09
C ARG A 47 9.01 -9.82 -1.59
N ARG A 48 9.02 -10.96 -0.91
CA ARG A 48 9.46 -11.10 0.48
C ARG A 48 10.95 -11.42 0.53
N THR A 49 11.72 -10.65 1.31
CA THR A 49 13.15 -10.93 1.49
C THR A 49 13.38 -12.10 2.44
N ARG A 50 12.49 -12.31 3.43
CA ARG A 50 12.49 -13.46 4.35
C ARG A 50 11.06 -13.80 4.81
N PHE A 51 10.62 -15.04 4.60
CA PHE A 51 9.27 -15.51 4.86
C PHE A 51 8.88 -15.47 6.36
N GLU A 52 9.85 -15.71 7.25
CA GLU A 52 9.63 -15.84 8.70
C GLU A 52 9.48 -14.51 9.47
N GLN A 53 9.74 -13.36 8.84
CA GLN A 53 9.78 -12.05 9.53
C GLN A 53 8.65 -11.09 9.11
N SER A 54 7.72 -11.57 8.30
CA SER A 54 6.68 -10.75 7.68
C SER A 54 5.33 -11.04 8.34
N ASP A 55 4.88 -10.14 9.20
CA ASP A 55 3.55 -10.20 9.80
C ASP A 55 2.49 -9.91 8.72
N VAL A 56 1.66 -10.91 8.41
CA VAL A 56 0.61 -10.81 7.39
C VAL A 56 -0.31 -9.62 7.69
N GLY A 57 -0.73 -9.46 8.95
CA GLY A 57 -1.56 -8.33 9.36
C GLY A 57 -0.89 -6.98 9.09
N ALA A 58 0.42 -6.87 9.33
CA ALA A 58 1.18 -5.65 9.03
C ALA A 58 1.27 -5.37 7.51
N ILE A 59 1.49 -6.40 6.69
CA ILE A 59 1.54 -6.27 5.22
C ILE A 59 0.18 -5.84 4.67
N THR A 60 -0.89 -6.54 5.05
CA THR A 60 -2.23 -6.27 4.53
C THR A 60 -2.74 -4.91 5.00
N ALA A 61 -2.41 -4.51 6.23
CA ALA A 61 -2.71 -3.16 6.71
C ALA A 61 -1.98 -2.09 5.88
N TRP A 62 -0.71 -2.33 5.53
CA TRP A 62 0.05 -1.41 4.69
C TRP A 62 -0.52 -1.30 3.27
N LEU A 63 -0.96 -2.41 2.67
CA LEU A 63 -1.66 -2.41 1.38
C LEU A 63 -2.98 -1.64 1.46
N ARG A 64 -3.77 -1.88 2.51
CA ARG A 64 -5.05 -1.19 2.70
C ARG A 64 -4.87 0.32 2.82
N LEU A 65 -3.79 0.80 3.45
CA LEU A 65 -3.46 2.23 3.46
C LEU A 65 -3.22 2.76 2.05
N GLY A 66 -2.50 2.00 1.22
CA GLY A 66 -2.30 2.35 -0.19
C GLY A 66 -3.61 2.43 -0.98
N GLU A 67 -4.52 1.49 -0.74
CA GLU A 67 -5.86 1.52 -1.33
C GLU A 67 -6.66 2.76 -0.89
N ILE A 68 -6.65 3.08 0.41
CA ILE A 68 -7.34 4.26 0.95
C ILE A 68 -6.79 5.56 0.37
N GLU A 69 -5.47 5.69 0.21
CA GLU A 69 -4.89 6.87 -0.43
C GLU A 69 -5.21 6.91 -1.93
N ALA A 70 -5.22 5.76 -2.61
CA ALA A 70 -5.59 5.69 -4.02
C ALA A 70 -7.08 6.02 -4.25
N GLU A 71 -7.97 5.63 -3.34
CA GLU A 71 -9.42 5.95 -3.40
C GLU A 71 -9.69 7.46 -3.36
N LYS A 72 -8.77 8.28 -2.85
CA LYS A 72 -8.90 9.75 -2.83
C LYS A 72 -8.53 10.40 -4.17
N LEU A 73 -7.90 9.65 -5.08
CA LEU A 73 -7.31 10.18 -6.29
C LEU A 73 -8.07 9.68 -7.51
N ASP A 74 -8.53 10.63 -8.33
CA ASP A 74 -9.16 10.30 -9.61
C ASP A 74 -8.12 10.16 -10.74
N CYS A 75 -8.36 9.23 -11.66
CA CYS A 75 -7.51 9.02 -12.82
C CYS A 75 -8.35 8.59 -14.05
N PRO A 76 -7.88 8.93 -15.27
CA PRO A 76 -8.55 8.50 -16.50
C PRO A 76 -8.54 6.97 -16.64
N LYS A 77 -9.29 6.46 -17.63
CA LYS A 77 -9.28 5.03 -17.96
C LYS A 77 -7.87 4.55 -18.30
N TYR A 78 -7.53 3.36 -17.82
CA TYR A 78 -6.24 2.75 -18.06
C TYR A 78 -5.93 2.61 -19.55
N SER A 79 -4.70 2.97 -19.91
CA SER A 79 -4.16 2.79 -21.26
C SER A 79 -2.82 2.07 -21.19
N LYS A 80 -2.81 0.80 -21.61
CA LYS A 80 -1.59 -0.03 -21.67
C LYS A 80 -0.45 0.65 -22.42
N SER A 81 -0.73 1.20 -23.61
CA SER A 81 0.26 1.88 -24.44
C SER A 81 0.87 3.11 -23.74
N LYS A 82 0.03 3.92 -23.07
CA LYS A 82 0.53 5.06 -22.28
C LYS A 82 1.34 4.60 -21.08
N PHE A 83 0.90 3.55 -20.39
CA PHE A 83 1.59 3.04 -19.22
C PHE A 83 2.97 2.46 -19.56
N GLU A 84 3.09 1.70 -20.65
CA GLU A 84 4.38 1.18 -21.12
C GLU A 84 5.37 2.31 -21.46
N LYS A 85 4.89 3.40 -22.06
CA LYS A 85 5.71 4.60 -22.31
C LYS A 85 6.09 5.29 -20.99
N ALA A 86 5.13 5.48 -20.09
CA ALA A 86 5.34 6.06 -18.78
C ALA A 86 6.42 5.29 -18.01
N VAL A 87 6.35 3.95 -17.96
CA VAL A 87 7.36 3.12 -17.27
C VAL A 87 8.76 3.33 -17.85
N ARG A 88 8.90 3.47 -19.18
CA ARG A 88 10.20 3.76 -19.80
C ARG A 88 10.73 5.13 -19.39
N SER A 89 9.88 6.16 -19.35
CA SER A 89 10.24 7.50 -18.89
C SER A 89 10.57 7.53 -17.40
N ILE A 90 9.79 6.84 -16.56
CA ILE A 90 10.02 6.74 -15.11
C ILE A 90 11.42 6.19 -14.81
N ARG A 91 11.90 5.21 -15.58
CA ARG A 91 13.25 4.65 -15.42
C ARG A 91 14.37 5.67 -15.63
N THR A 92 14.15 6.75 -16.38
CA THR A 92 15.15 7.80 -16.56
C THR A 92 15.14 8.82 -15.42
N LEU A 93 14.09 8.85 -14.61
CA LEU A 93 13.94 9.78 -13.49
C LEU A 93 14.62 9.31 -12.21
N THR A 94 15.02 8.03 -12.11
CA THR A 94 15.58 7.44 -10.88
C THR A 94 16.96 7.96 -10.48
N VAL A 95 17.54 8.88 -11.26
CA VAL A 95 18.80 9.58 -10.97
C VAL A 95 18.58 10.92 -10.29
N LEU A 96 17.34 11.42 -10.29
CA LEU A 96 16.95 12.69 -9.67
C LEU A 96 16.68 12.51 -8.18
N PRO A 97 16.66 13.58 -7.38
CA PRO A 97 16.25 13.50 -5.99
C PRO A 97 14.72 13.25 -5.86
N PRO A 98 14.25 12.71 -4.71
CA PRO A 98 12.84 12.41 -4.47
C PRO A 98 11.88 13.56 -4.74
N GLU A 99 12.28 14.79 -4.39
CA GLU A 99 11.45 15.97 -4.58
C GLU A 99 11.13 16.26 -6.05
N GLU A 100 11.98 15.78 -6.96
CA GLU A 100 11.85 15.98 -8.40
C GLU A 100 11.22 14.79 -9.11
N PHE A 101 11.61 13.55 -8.79
CA PHE A 101 11.09 12.38 -9.51
C PHE A 101 9.70 11.95 -9.04
N GLU A 102 9.37 12.06 -7.74
CA GLU A 102 8.07 11.59 -7.22
C GLU A 102 6.87 12.26 -7.93
N PRO A 103 6.78 13.60 -8.01
CA PRO A 103 5.64 14.25 -8.66
C PRO A 103 5.57 13.91 -10.15
N GLN A 104 6.71 13.79 -10.82
CA GLN A 104 6.77 13.42 -12.24
C GLN A 104 6.30 11.99 -12.48
N MET A 105 6.73 11.04 -11.63
CA MET A 105 6.27 9.65 -11.69
C MET A 105 4.76 9.54 -11.47
N GLN A 106 4.23 10.27 -10.48
CA GLN A 106 2.79 10.29 -10.20
C GLN A 106 2.00 10.83 -11.39
N GLN A 107 2.47 11.92 -12.02
CA GLN A 107 1.84 12.50 -13.20
C GLN A 107 1.84 11.54 -14.39
N LEU A 108 2.98 10.92 -14.70
CA LEU A 108 3.12 9.96 -15.81
C LEU A 108 2.22 8.73 -15.62
N CYS A 109 2.13 8.21 -14.39
CA CYS A 109 1.20 7.14 -14.05
C CYS A 109 -0.25 7.59 -14.23
N ARG A 110 -0.59 8.80 -13.73
CA ARG A 110 -1.95 9.33 -13.79
C ARG A 110 -2.45 9.49 -15.22
N GLU A 111 -1.61 10.00 -16.13
CA GLU A 111 -1.94 10.14 -17.55
C GLU A 111 -2.23 8.82 -18.26
N ALA A 112 -1.65 7.73 -17.74
CA ALA A 112 -1.87 6.37 -18.21
C ALA A 112 -3.07 5.69 -17.53
N GLY A 113 -3.78 6.37 -16.62
CA GLY A 113 -4.88 5.81 -15.84
C GLY A 113 -4.42 4.91 -14.70
N VAL A 114 -3.28 5.23 -14.09
CA VAL A 114 -2.70 4.53 -12.95
C VAL A 114 -2.46 5.50 -11.81
N VAL A 115 -2.95 5.18 -10.62
CA VAL A 115 -2.60 5.94 -9.41
C VAL A 115 -1.30 5.39 -8.83
N LEU A 116 -0.37 6.29 -8.49
CA LEU A 116 0.86 5.96 -7.76
C LEU A 116 0.86 6.68 -6.41
N ALA A 117 0.79 5.90 -5.34
CA ALA A 117 0.84 6.40 -3.97
C ALA A 117 2.08 5.86 -3.25
N PHE A 118 2.76 6.74 -2.53
CA PHE A 118 3.88 6.39 -1.67
C PHE A 118 3.37 6.33 -0.23
N ILE A 119 3.42 5.14 0.39
CA ILE A 119 2.95 4.91 1.76
C ILE A 119 4.13 4.56 2.67
N PRO A 120 4.30 5.24 3.83
CA PRO A 120 5.36 4.93 4.77
C PRO A 120 5.27 3.47 5.24
N SER A 121 6.41 2.80 5.38
CA SER A 121 6.44 1.41 5.81
C SER A 121 5.94 1.24 7.26
N ILE A 122 5.16 0.19 7.50
CA ILE A 122 4.70 -0.19 8.84
C ILE A 122 5.77 -1.06 9.52
N LYS A 123 6.05 -0.79 10.80
CA LYS A 123 6.94 -1.64 11.62
C LYS A 123 6.43 -3.09 11.60
N ARG A 124 7.33 -4.07 11.43
CA ARG A 124 7.08 -5.54 11.33
C ARG A 124 6.60 -6.06 9.96
N CYS A 125 6.53 -5.21 8.93
CA CYS A 125 6.28 -5.62 7.55
C CYS A 125 7.51 -6.30 6.87
N GLY A 126 8.58 -6.62 7.61
CA GLY A 126 9.77 -7.31 7.08
C GLY A 126 10.91 -6.43 6.56
N SER A 127 10.90 -5.11 6.79
CA SER A 127 11.94 -4.18 6.30
C SER A 127 12.91 -3.67 7.37
N ARG A 128 13.12 -4.45 8.44
CA ARG A 128 14.05 -4.08 9.51
C ARG A 128 15.40 -4.71 9.25
N HIS A 129 16.28 -4.03 8.51
CA HIS A 129 17.73 -3.98 8.74
C HIS A 129 18.42 -3.22 7.57
N TYR A 130 19.00 -2.06 7.90
CA TYR A 130 20.05 -1.30 7.21
C TYR A 130 19.73 -0.42 5.97
N VAL A 131 20.27 0.81 6.07
CA VAL A 131 20.70 1.81 5.06
C VAL A 131 19.69 2.47 4.09
N ASN A 132 19.66 3.81 4.18
CA ASN A 132 19.49 4.78 3.09
C ASN A 132 18.16 4.85 2.29
N ALA A 133 17.43 5.93 2.54
CA ALA A 133 16.60 6.74 1.64
C ALA A 133 15.45 6.14 0.77
N TYR A 134 15.29 4.83 0.56
CA TYR A 134 14.34 4.36 -0.47
C TYR A 134 13.46 3.14 -0.09
N GLN A 135 12.83 3.14 1.08
CA GLN A 135 11.80 2.16 1.42
C GLN A 135 10.38 2.70 1.17
N TRP A 136 10.09 2.99 -0.10
CA TRP A 136 8.74 3.29 -0.58
C TRP A 136 8.50 2.46 -1.83
N CYS A 137 7.81 1.33 -1.73
CA CYS A 137 7.36 0.63 -2.92
C CYS A 137 6.19 -0.31 -2.61
N SER A 138 4.98 0.24 -2.54
CA SER A 138 3.88 -0.40 -3.23
C SER A 138 3.16 0.65 -4.06
N ALA A 139 3.35 0.63 -5.37
CA ALA A 139 2.43 1.29 -6.29
C ALA A 139 1.13 0.49 -6.25
N VAL A 140 0.09 1.00 -5.59
CA VAL A 140 -1.25 0.45 -5.76
C VAL A 140 -1.75 0.93 -7.12
N VAL A 141 -1.45 0.14 -8.15
CA VAL A 141 -1.94 0.35 -9.51
C VAL A 141 -3.42 -0.02 -9.53
N LYS A 142 -4.30 0.96 -9.28
CA LYS A 142 -5.73 0.81 -9.56
C LYS A 142 -5.99 1.34 -10.97
N SER A 143 -6.38 0.46 -11.87
CA SER A 143 -7.14 0.84 -13.07
C SER A 143 -8.60 0.97 -12.63
N PRO A 144 -9.34 2.01 -13.04
CA PRO A 144 -10.80 1.99 -12.95
C PRO A 144 -11.38 0.82 -13.77
#